data_AF-A0A7J7G7N9-F1
#
_entry.id   AF-A0A7J7G7N9-F1
#
_cell.length_a   1.000
_cell.length_b   1.000
_cell.length_c   1.000
_cell.angle_alpha   90.00
_cell.angle_beta   90.00
_cell.angle_gamma   90.00
#
_symmetry.space_group_name_H-M   'P 1'
#
loop_
_entity.id
_entity.type
_entity.pdbx_description
1 polymer ?
#
loop_
_entity_poly.entity_id
_entity_poly.type
_entity_poly.pdbx_seq_one_letter_code
_entity_poly.pdbx_strand_id
1 'polypeptide(L)'
;MLNTFDYEDTVWLCNNCVGNERRISFWEDHWALNSSLKVEFPRLYELSEDKEVNLKQMIDRKSSSAGWNFSFRRGLKACEEDEVERLRSYLSTHEPILSDRVDSLVWKASSSGLFTVNSTYSRLEGAWVSRSSIVESSSSIMINIGPALDLFKEVKEFLTSNPSEIITLILEDSVEAPKGLAKLFDAVGLTQYLFPLSKMPQHGRGWPSVEHMVVNNQRLVVFTSAKSKQESEGIAYQWNFMIEYKYGSEGLQIGSSTKHEGSLKLDNTSKSLVLVNYSPLSFTSCDEMNIEHLMNTLRTSYTAAGNRWANFIAIDYKKRSDGGGAFQAVDFVNGMLLCMCDDVNSCKMFLRKLFNETMTF
;
A
#
# COMPACT_ATOMS: atom_id res chain seq x y z
N MET A 1 7.07 -4.85 -18.17
CA MET A 1 5.93 -5.13 -19.07
C MET A 1 4.88 -4.06 -18.77
N LEU A 2 4.43 -3.31 -19.77
CA LEU A 2 3.53 -2.16 -19.64
C LEU A 2 2.06 -2.61 -19.55
N ASN A 3 1.22 -1.88 -18.81
CA ASN A 3 0.09 -1.11 -19.36
C ASN A 3 -0.60 -0.22 -18.30
N THR A 4 -1.09 0.93 -18.79
CA THR A 4 -1.84 2.03 -18.13
C THR A 4 -3.34 1.77 -18.09
N PHE A 5 -4.09 2.26 -17.08
CA PHE A 5 -5.49 2.74 -17.20
C PHE A 5 -5.91 3.65 -16.00
N ASP A 6 -7.02 4.37 -16.21
CA ASP A 6 -7.49 5.65 -15.68
C ASP A 6 -7.94 5.75 -14.20
N TYR A 7 -8.09 7.02 -13.78
CA TYR A 7 -8.18 7.59 -12.44
C TYR A 7 -9.56 7.51 -11.72
N GLU A 8 -10.51 6.63 -12.08
CA GLU A 8 -11.91 6.76 -11.58
C GLU A 8 -12.44 5.58 -10.71
N ASP A 9 -11.74 4.46 -10.54
CA ASP A 9 -12.39 3.24 -10.02
C ASP A 9 -12.11 2.86 -8.55
N THR A 10 -11.62 3.74 -7.66
CA THR A 10 -11.24 3.26 -6.30
C THR A 10 -11.40 4.22 -5.10
N VAL A 11 -12.60 4.75 -4.84
CA VAL A 11 -12.90 5.40 -3.54
C VAL A 11 -14.27 4.98 -3.00
N TRP A 12 -14.32 4.22 -1.89
CA TRP A 12 -15.55 4.02 -1.08
C TRP A 12 -15.29 3.74 0.40
N LEU A 13 -15.61 4.72 1.26
CA LEU A 13 -16.05 4.47 2.64
C LEU A 13 -17.23 5.40 2.98
N CYS A 14 -18.39 4.76 3.21
CA CYS A 14 -19.54 5.23 4.03
C CYS A 14 -20.84 5.80 3.44
N ASN A 15 -21.45 5.17 2.44
CA ASN A 15 -22.89 5.36 2.14
C ASN A 15 -23.85 4.75 3.21
N ASN A 16 -23.65 5.07 4.49
CA ASN A 16 -24.52 4.85 5.68
C ASN A 16 -23.66 4.42 6.90
N CYS A 17 -22.95 5.36 7.51
CA CYS A 17 -22.38 5.17 8.83
C CYS A 17 -23.53 5.12 9.85
N VAL A 18 -23.62 4.06 10.65
CA VAL A 18 -24.67 3.91 11.68
C VAL A 18 -24.10 4.44 12.99
N GLY A 19 -24.67 5.53 13.51
CA GLY A 19 -24.17 6.16 14.72
C GLY A 19 -24.84 7.47 15.10
N ASN A 20 -24.06 8.40 15.66
CA ASN A 20 -24.51 9.70 16.19
C ASN A 20 -23.98 10.91 15.39
N GLU A 21 -23.34 10.63 14.26
CA GLU A 21 -22.94 11.49 13.17
C GLU A 21 -22.02 12.65 13.57
N ARG A 22 -21.31 12.51 14.70
CA ARG A 22 -20.38 13.52 15.25
C ARG A 22 -18.99 13.45 14.63
N ARG A 23 -18.62 12.33 14.00
CA ARG A 23 -17.30 12.11 13.38
C ARG A 23 -17.32 12.21 11.86
N ILE A 24 -18.48 12.50 11.26
CA ILE A 24 -18.67 12.57 9.81
C ILE A 24 -18.64 14.05 9.38
N SER A 25 -17.69 14.41 8.53
CA SER A 25 -17.64 15.72 7.89
C SER A 25 -18.78 15.87 6.89
N PHE A 26 -19.55 16.96 7.00
CA PHE A 26 -20.67 17.22 6.09
C PHE A 26 -20.20 17.36 4.64
N TRP A 27 -19.07 18.01 4.39
CA TRP A 27 -18.60 18.31 3.04
C TRP A 27 -17.63 17.28 2.46
N GLU A 28 -16.75 16.75 3.29
CA GLU A 28 -15.58 15.98 2.85
C GLU A 28 -15.87 14.46 2.82
N ASP A 29 -16.79 13.97 3.66
CA ASP A 29 -17.08 12.53 3.75
C ASP A 29 -18.21 12.11 2.79
N HIS A 30 -18.17 10.84 2.39
CA HIS A 30 -19.11 10.24 1.43
C HIS A 30 -20.34 9.67 2.14
N TRP A 31 -21.18 10.52 2.74
CA TRP A 31 -22.33 10.08 3.54
C TRP A 31 -23.69 10.22 2.85
N ALA A 32 -23.82 11.15 1.89
CA ALA A 32 -25.06 11.41 1.16
C ALA A 32 -25.04 10.90 -0.28
N LEU A 33 -23.85 10.86 -0.88
CA LEU A 33 -23.66 10.67 -2.31
C LEU A 33 -22.56 9.67 -2.59
N ASN A 34 -22.54 9.30 -3.86
CA ASN A 34 -21.50 8.51 -4.46
C ASN A 34 -20.11 9.23 -4.54
N SER A 35 -20.04 10.44 -4.05
CA SER A 35 -18.91 11.36 -4.06
C SER A 35 -19.09 12.29 -2.86
N SER A 36 -18.03 12.94 -2.38
CA SER A 36 -18.20 13.94 -1.31
C SER A 36 -18.96 15.16 -1.84
N LEU A 37 -19.74 15.83 -0.98
CA LEU A 37 -20.49 17.03 -1.40
C LEU A 37 -19.55 18.14 -1.90
N LYS A 38 -18.30 18.17 -1.42
CA LYS A 38 -17.26 19.06 -1.95
C LYS A 38 -16.92 18.80 -3.41
N VAL A 39 -16.88 17.54 -3.84
CA VAL A 39 -16.57 17.20 -5.24
C VAL A 39 -17.75 17.54 -6.15
N GLU A 40 -18.98 17.26 -5.70
CA GLU A 40 -20.21 17.50 -6.49
C GLU A 40 -20.64 18.96 -6.53
N PHE A 41 -20.32 19.71 -5.47
CA PHE A 41 -20.70 21.11 -5.30
C PHE A 41 -19.49 21.97 -4.90
N PRO A 42 -18.40 21.98 -5.69
CA PRO A 42 -17.12 22.59 -5.31
C PRO A 42 -17.25 24.10 -5.10
N ARG A 43 -18.13 24.76 -5.87
CA ARG A 43 -18.42 26.20 -5.73
C ARG A 43 -19.16 26.51 -4.44
N LEU A 44 -20.13 25.68 -4.03
CA LEU A 44 -20.85 25.85 -2.78
C LEU A 44 -19.93 25.58 -1.58
N TYR A 45 -19.10 24.54 -1.66
CA TYR A 45 -18.08 24.25 -0.65
C TYR A 45 -17.09 25.42 -0.48
N GLU A 46 -16.63 26.01 -1.58
CA GLU A 46 -15.70 27.14 -1.51
C GLU A 46 -16.32 28.34 -0.78
N LEU A 47 -17.60 28.60 -1.05
CA LEU A 47 -18.38 29.70 -0.47
C LEU A 47 -18.86 29.41 0.95
N SER A 48 -18.94 28.15 1.36
CA SER A 48 -19.37 27.72 2.69
C SER A 48 -18.45 28.26 3.78
N GLU A 49 -19.04 28.79 4.85
CA GLU A 49 -18.31 29.14 6.08
C GLU A 49 -18.13 27.92 7.00
N ASP A 50 -19.02 26.94 6.88
CA ASP A 50 -19.08 25.74 7.70
C ASP A 50 -18.29 24.59 7.02
N LYS A 51 -16.98 24.76 6.75
CA LYS A 51 -16.17 23.74 6.03
C LYS A 51 -15.85 22.49 6.86
N GLU A 52 -15.67 22.67 8.17
CA GLU A 52 -15.33 21.60 9.11
C GLU A 52 -16.56 21.13 9.92
N VAL A 53 -17.77 21.53 9.51
CA VAL A 53 -19.00 21.15 10.21
C VAL A 53 -19.26 19.65 10.07
N ASN A 54 -19.65 19.03 11.18
CA ASN A 54 -20.06 17.63 11.13
C ASN A 54 -21.54 17.49 10.75
N LEU A 55 -21.89 16.29 10.27
CA LEU A 55 -23.22 15.97 9.81
C LEU A 55 -24.28 16.16 10.91
N LYS A 56 -23.99 15.75 12.15
CA LYS A 56 -24.92 15.93 13.28
C LYS A 56 -25.25 17.40 13.53
N GLN A 57 -24.24 18.28 13.49
CA GLN A 57 -24.43 19.73 13.65
C GLN A 57 -25.31 20.32 12.54
N MET A 58 -25.16 19.84 11.29
CA MET A 58 -25.98 20.29 10.17
C MET A 58 -27.44 19.81 10.28
N ILE A 59 -27.64 18.58 10.79
CA ILE A 59 -28.98 18.05 11.07
C ILE A 59 -29.64 18.80 12.23
N ASP A 60 -28.91 19.11 13.31
CA ASP A 60 -29.43 19.83 14.47
C ASP A 60 -29.83 21.27 14.14
N ARG A 61 -29.19 21.87 13.13
CA ARG A 61 -29.51 23.22 12.62
C ARG A 61 -30.62 23.21 11.56
N LYS A 62 -31.16 22.04 11.19
CA LYS A 62 -32.21 21.93 10.18
C LYS A 62 -33.47 22.64 10.67
N SER A 63 -33.95 23.60 9.89
CA SER A 63 -35.20 24.29 10.18
C SER A 63 -36.37 23.45 9.69
N SER A 64 -37.43 23.35 10.49
CA SER A 64 -38.67 22.65 10.11
C SER A 64 -39.39 23.28 8.91
N SER A 65 -39.13 24.56 8.59
CA SER A 65 -39.73 25.27 7.45
C SER A 65 -38.81 25.43 6.24
N ALA A 66 -37.48 25.47 6.43
CA ALA A 66 -36.51 25.75 5.36
C ALA A 66 -35.59 24.56 5.03
N GLY A 67 -35.67 23.45 5.77
CA GLY A 67 -34.77 22.30 5.60
C GLY A 67 -33.34 22.61 6.04
N TRP A 68 -32.35 22.11 5.29
CA TRP A 68 -30.93 22.28 5.58
C TRP A 68 -30.52 23.76 5.62
N ASN A 69 -29.76 24.17 6.63
CA ASN A 69 -29.34 25.57 6.77
C ASN A 69 -27.87 25.72 6.37
N PHE A 70 -27.58 26.52 5.35
CA PHE A 70 -26.24 26.71 4.80
C PHE A 70 -25.77 28.15 5.01
N SER A 71 -24.55 28.31 5.54
CA SER A 71 -23.91 29.61 5.77
C SER A 71 -22.87 29.86 4.68
N PHE A 72 -23.00 30.97 3.95
CA PHE A 72 -22.07 31.35 2.89
C PHE A 72 -21.41 32.70 3.18
N ARG A 73 -20.12 32.81 2.89
CA ARG A 73 -19.28 33.99 3.16
C ARG A 73 -19.70 35.27 2.41
N ARG A 74 -20.65 35.16 1.48
CA ARG A 74 -21.27 36.27 0.73
C ARG A 74 -22.64 35.87 0.21
N GLY A 75 -23.43 36.86 -0.20
CA GLY A 75 -24.66 36.63 -0.97
C GLY A 75 -24.39 35.79 -2.23
N LEU A 76 -25.31 34.88 -2.50
CA LEU A 76 -25.26 34.00 -3.67
C LEU A 76 -25.74 34.73 -4.92
N LYS A 77 -25.23 34.28 -6.07
CA LYS A 77 -25.73 34.67 -7.40
C LYS A 77 -26.84 33.69 -7.81
N ALA A 78 -27.70 34.09 -8.75
CA ALA A 78 -28.80 33.24 -9.23
C ALA A 78 -28.36 31.81 -9.61
N CYS A 79 -27.24 31.66 -10.33
CA CYS A 79 -26.71 30.32 -10.68
C CYS A 79 -26.13 29.52 -9.49
N GLU A 80 -25.77 30.19 -8.40
CA GLU A 80 -25.34 29.54 -7.15
C GLU A 80 -26.57 29.17 -6.30
N GLU A 81 -27.65 29.94 -6.39
CA GLU A 81 -28.95 29.61 -5.77
C GLU A 81 -29.56 28.35 -6.41
N ASP A 82 -29.50 28.23 -7.74
CA ASP A 82 -29.91 27.02 -8.47
C ASP A 82 -29.15 25.76 -7.99
N GLU A 83 -27.84 25.91 -7.72
CA GLU A 83 -27.00 24.82 -7.19
C GLU A 83 -27.37 24.47 -5.73
N VAL A 84 -27.80 25.45 -4.93
CA VAL A 84 -28.31 25.19 -3.58
C VAL A 84 -29.63 24.43 -3.62
N GLU A 85 -30.53 24.75 -4.56
CA GLU A 85 -31.76 23.98 -4.76
C GLU A 85 -31.47 22.54 -5.19
N ARG A 86 -30.50 22.36 -6.10
CA ARG A 86 -30.00 21.04 -6.50
C ARG A 86 -29.52 20.27 -5.27
N LEU A 87 -28.64 20.86 -4.45
CA LEU A 87 -28.16 20.25 -3.21
C LEU A 87 -29.30 19.88 -2.25
N ARG A 88 -30.27 20.78 -2.03
CA ARG A 88 -31.43 20.52 -1.14
C ARG A 88 -32.28 19.34 -1.61
N SER A 89 -32.52 19.24 -2.91
CA SER A 89 -33.26 18.11 -3.52
C SER A 89 -32.52 16.79 -3.33
N TYR A 90 -31.19 16.80 -3.41
CA TYR A 90 -30.39 15.60 -3.13
C TYR A 90 -30.42 15.19 -1.66
N LEU A 91 -30.29 16.16 -0.74
CA LEU A 91 -30.27 15.86 0.68
C LEU A 91 -31.63 15.43 1.24
N SER A 92 -32.75 15.79 0.59
CA SER A 92 -34.08 15.31 0.98
C SER A 92 -34.34 13.88 0.54
N THR A 93 -33.63 13.38 -0.48
CA THR A 93 -33.74 11.99 -0.95
C THR A 93 -32.80 11.03 -0.21
N HIS A 94 -31.80 11.55 0.51
CA HIS A 94 -30.75 10.79 1.19
C HIS A 94 -30.63 11.14 2.68
N GLU A 95 -31.78 11.25 3.38
CA GLU A 95 -31.76 11.61 4.80
C GLU A 95 -31.05 10.55 5.69
N PRO A 96 -30.07 10.94 6.52
CA PRO A 96 -29.39 10.03 7.44
C PRO A 96 -30.32 9.52 8.54
N ILE A 97 -30.19 8.24 8.91
CA ILE A 97 -30.94 7.62 10.01
C ILE A 97 -30.15 7.78 11.31
N LEU A 98 -30.60 8.69 12.19
CA LEU A 98 -29.97 8.96 13.48
C LEU A 98 -30.11 7.77 14.46
N SER A 99 -29.05 7.47 15.19
CA SER A 99 -29.04 6.47 16.27
C SER A 99 -28.29 6.99 17.52
N ASP A 100 -28.69 6.55 18.72
CA ASP A 100 -28.01 6.93 19.98
C ASP A 100 -26.64 6.23 20.15
N ARG A 101 -26.27 5.33 19.24
CA ARG A 101 -24.99 4.62 19.23
C ARG A 101 -23.88 5.52 18.69
N VAL A 102 -22.65 5.37 19.18
CA VAL A 102 -21.48 6.08 18.64
C VAL A 102 -21.23 5.67 17.19
N ASP A 103 -20.81 6.62 16.35
CA ASP A 103 -20.39 6.39 14.95
C ASP A 103 -19.54 5.13 14.79
N SER A 104 -20.06 4.21 13.98
CA SER A 104 -19.41 2.97 13.60
C SER A 104 -19.27 2.88 12.09
N LEU A 105 -18.06 2.56 11.64
CA LEU A 105 -17.78 2.29 10.23
C LEU A 105 -18.43 0.97 9.84
N VAL A 106 -19.37 1.02 8.89
CA VAL A 106 -20.08 -0.16 8.38
C VAL A 106 -19.48 -0.58 7.05
N TRP A 107 -18.93 -1.79 7.01
CA TRP A 107 -18.32 -2.38 5.84
C TRP A 107 -19.35 -3.03 4.91
N LYS A 108 -19.70 -2.35 3.82
CA LYS A 108 -20.76 -2.80 2.89
C LYS A 108 -20.40 -4.00 2.01
N ALA A 109 -19.13 -4.41 1.96
CA ALA A 109 -18.78 -5.65 1.27
C ALA A 109 -19.09 -6.90 2.12
N SER A 110 -19.50 -6.71 3.38
CA SER A 110 -19.98 -7.77 4.25
C SER A 110 -21.44 -7.54 4.66
N SER A 111 -22.25 -8.59 4.62
CA SER A 111 -23.62 -8.57 5.17
C SER A 111 -23.67 -8.35 6.68
N SER A 112 -22.57 -8.61 7.39
CA SER A 112 -22.44 -8.33 8.83
C SER A 112 -22.12 -6.87 9.16
N GLY A 113 -21.80 -6.06 8.15
CA GLY A 113 -21.35 -4.68 8.35
C GLY A 113 -19.97 -4.55 9.00
N LEU A 114 -19.29 -5.66 9.30
CA LEU A 114 -17.94 -5.68 9.85
C LEU A 114 -16.91 -5.85 8.73
N PHE A 115 -15.80 -5.13 8.85
CA PHE A 115 -14.67 -5.29 7.95
C PHE A 115 -14.11 -6.70 8.05
N THR A 116 -13.99 -7.37 6.90
CA THR A 116 -13.22 -8.62 6.79
C THR A 116 -12.35 -8.57 5.54
N VAL A 117 -11.16 -9.15 5.63
CA VAL A 117 -10.20 -9.22 4.50
C VAL A 117 -10.86 -9.89 3.29
N ASN A 118 -11.58 -10.99 3.50
CA ASN A 118 -12.31 -11.74 2.48
C ASN A 118 -13.33 -10.88 1.68
N SER A 119 -14.12 -10.04 2.38
CA SER A 119 -15.12 -9.20 1.71
C SER A 119 -14.49 -8.03 0.94
N THR A 120 -13.28 -7.63 1.30
CA THR A 120 -12.48 -6.67 0.54
C THR A 120 -12.03 -7.25 -0.79
N TYR A 121 -11.49 -8.47 -0.79
CA TYR A 121 -11.04 -9.13 -2.01
C TYR A 121 -12.17 -9.52 -2.95
N SER A 122 -13.28 -10.05 -2.43
CA SER A 122 -14.46 -10.43 -3.22
C SER A 122 -15.07 -9.25 -4.01
N ARG A 123 -14.87 -8.00 -3.52
CA ARG A 123 -15.36 -6.79 -4.19
C ARG A 123 -14.33 -6.18 -5.15
N LEU A 124 -13.04 -6.42 -4.93
CA LEU A 124 -11.97 -6.02 -5.83
C LEU A 124 -11.98 -6.83 -7.14
N GLU A 125 -12.50 -8.06 -7.14
CA GLU A 125 -12.68 -8.91 -8.34
C GLU A 125 -13.45 -8.26 -9.50
N GLY A 126 -14.19 -7.16 -9.26
CA GLY A 126 -14.89 -6.40 -10.30
C GLY A 126 -14.07 -5.32 -11.02
N ALA A 127 -12.86 -4.96 -10.57
CA ALA A 127 -12.14 -3.75 -11.01
C ALA A 127 -10.62 -3.93 -11.30
N TRP A 128 -10.13 -5.15 -11.53
CA TRP A 128 -8.68 -5.36 -11.72
C TRP A 128 -8.17 -4.93 -13.10
N VAL A 129 -7.38 -3.84 -13.13
CA VAL A 129 -6.25 -3.69 -14.06
C VAL A 129 -4.94 -3.80 -13.27
N SER A 130 -4.02 -4.57 -13.84
CA SER A 130 -2.71 -5.05 -13.37
C SER A 130 -1.82 -4.06 -12.62
N ARG A 131 -1.03 -4.58 -11.65
CA ARG A 131 0.36 -4.14 -11.36
C ARG A 131 1.08 -5.17 -10.47
N SER A 132 2.32 -5.48 -10.82
CA SER A 132 3.23 -6.43 -10.19
C SER A 132 3.97 -5.87 -8.96
N SER A 133 4.24 -6.75 -8.00
CA SER A 133 5.31 -6.72 -6.97
C SER A 133 5.34 -5.56 -5.97
N ILE A 134 4.50 -5.63 -4.93
CA ILE A 134 4.85 -5.08 -3.61
C ILE A 134 5.64 -6.16 -2.85
N VAL A 135 6.79 -5.82 -2.30
CA VAL A 135 7.46 -6.64 -1.28
C VAL A 135 7.02 -6.14 0.08
N GLU A 136 6.14 -6.90 0.73
CA GLU A 136 5.84 -6.74 2.14
C GLU A 136 6.98 -7.34 2.96
N SER A 137 7.87 -6.51 3.48
CA SER A 137 8.67 -6.88 4.66
C SER A 137 7.87 -6.46 5.89
N SER A 138 7.07 -7.39 6.36
CA SER A 138 6.23 -7.26 7.55
C SER A 138 7.06 -7.49 8.81
N SER A 139 7.98 -6.59 9.15
CA SER A 139 8.76 -6.67 10.39
C SER A 139 7.90 -6.46 11.66
N SER A 140 6.68 -5.94 11.54
CA SER A 140 5.82 -5.60 12.69
C SER A 140 4.45 -6.32 12.72
N ILE A 141 4.06 -7.04 11.65
CA ILE A 141 2.73 -7.66 11.53
C ILE A 141 2.66 -9.10 12.05
N MET A 142 3.78 -9.72 12.43
CA MET A 142 3.79 -11.07 13.01
C MET A 142 3.22 -11.18 14.44
N ILE A 143 2.63 -10.11 14.99
CA ILE A 143 2.08 -10.13 16.36
C ILE A 143 0.56 -10.38 16.43
N ASN A 144 -0.26 -10.24 15.36
CA ASN A 144 -1.68 -10.60 15.50
C ASN A 144 -2.53 -10.72 14.20
N ILE A 145 -2.21 -11.64 13.28
CA ILE A 145 -3.13 -11.99 12.17
C ILE A 145 -3.20 -13.51 11.98
N GLY A 146 -4.13 -14.18 12.68
CA GLY A 146 -4.49 -15.59 12.44
C GLY A 146 -3.35 -16.63 12.57
N PRO A 147 -3.65 -17.93 12.38
CA PRO A 147 -2.59 -18.92 12.17
C PRO A 147 -1.94 -18.66 10.81
N ALA A 148 -0.61 -18.55 10.75
CA ALA A 148 0.18 -18.29 9.53
C ALA A 148 -0.26 -19.09 8.28
N LEU A 149 -0.87 -20.26 8.49
CA LEU A 149 -1.52 -21.07 7.47
C LEU A 149 -2.46 -20.29 6.55
N ASP A 150 -3.29 -19.40 7.07
CA ASP A 150 -4.29 -18.70 6.26
C ASP A 150 -3.64 -17.65 5.34
N LEU A 151 -2.61 -16.95 5.81
CA LEU A 151 -1.77 -16.08 4.98
C LEU A 151 -1.13 -16.86 3.83
N PHE A 152 -0.55 -18.03 4.11
CA PHE A 152 0.10 -18.82 3.07
C PHE A 152 -0.90 -19.43 2.08
N LYS A 153 -2.15 -19.73 2.50
CA LYS A 153 -3.23 -20.09 1.57
C LYS A 153 -3.55 -18.95 0.60
N GLU A 154 -3.62 -17.71 1.09
CA GLU A 154 -3.83 -16.53 0.25
C GLU A 154 -2.69 -16.37 -0.77
N VAL A 155 -1.44 -16.52 -0.34
CA VAL A 155 -0.26 -16.53 -1.24
C VAL A 155 -0.38 -17.62 -2.31
N LYS A 156 -0.86 -18.82 -1.93
CA LYS A 156 -1.05 -19.95 -2.84
C LYS A 156 -2.15 -19.67 -3.86
N GLU A 157 -3.28 -19.13 -3.43
CA GLU A 157 -4.38 -18.74 -4.30
C GLU A 157 -3.92 -17.66 -5.29
N PHE A 158 -3.20 -16.63 -4.83
CA PHE A 158 -2.64 -15.60 -5.68
C PHE A 158 -1.70 -16.16 -6.76
N LEU A 159 -0.71 -16.99 -6.38
CA LEU A 159 0.23 -17.57 -7.35
C LEU A 159 -0.46 -18.52 -8.34
N THR A 160 -1.57 -19.14 -7.93
CA THR A 160 -2.37 -20.01 -8.81
C THR A 160 -3.14 -19.19 -9.83
N SER A 161 -3.79 -18.11 -9.39
CA SER A 161 -4.58 -17.22 -10.27
C SER A 161 -3.73 -16.32 -11.15
N ASN A 162 -2.47 -16.06 -10.77
CA ASN A 162 -1.57 -15.14 -11.45
C ASN A 162 -0.28 -15.86 -11.91
N PRO A 163 -0.31 -16.58 -13.06
CA PRO A 163 0.79 -17.45 -13.48
C PRO A 163 2.09 -16.71 -13.84
N SER A 164 2.00 -15.41 -14.14
CA SER A 164 3.16 -14.57 -14.51
C SER A 164 3.74 -13.78 -13.34
N GLU A 165 3.10 -13.83 -12.17
CA GLU A 165 3.51 -13.03 -11.02
C GLU A 165 4.47 -13.82 -10.10
N ILE A 166 5.33 -13.07 -9.41
CA ILE A 166 6.31 -13.57 -8.43
C ILE A 166 6.05 -12.89 -7.09
N ILE A 167 6.10 -13.66 -6.00
CA ILE A 167 6.06 -13.15 -4.64
C ILE A 167 7.44 -13.31 -3.99
N THR A 168 7.87 -12.27 -3.27
CA THR A 168 9.03 -12.33 -2.37
C THR A 168 8.56 -12.10 -0.94
N LEU A 169 8.91 -13.01 -0.03
CA LEU A 169 8.61 -12.92 1.40
C LEU A 169 9.90 -12.73 2.19
N ILE A 170 9.91 -11.76 3.11
CA ILE A 170 11.00 -11.54 4.06
C ILE A 170 10.42 -11.69 5.46
N LEU A 171 10.74 -12.80 6.11
CA LEU A 171 10.09 -13.24 7.35
C LEU A 171 11.00 -12.97 8.56
N GLU A 172 10.49 -12.24 9.54
CA GLU A 172 11.11 -12.15 10.87
C GLU A 172 10.70 -13.38 11.69
N ASP A 173 11.56 -14.39 11.76
CA ASP A 173 11.20 -15.71 12.29
C ASP A 173 11.81 -15.95 13.67
N SER A 174 10.96 -15.85 14.71
CA SER A 174 11.29 -16.23 16.08
C SER A 174 10.72 -17.60 16.49
N VAL A 175 10.16 -18.37 15.54
CA VAL A 175 9.43 -19.60 15.83
C VAL A 175 10.36 -20.82 15.81
N GLU A 176 10.52 -21.43 16.98
CA GLU A 176 11.24 -22.69 17.13
C GLU A 176 10.33 -23.89 16.84
N ALA A 177 10.19 -24.21 15.55
CA ALA A 177 9.51 -25.41 15.08
C ALA A 177 10.41 -26.23 14.13
N PRO A 178 10.67 -27.52 14.41
CA PRO A 178 11.45 -28.36 13.51
C PRO A 178 10.79 -28.50 12.13
N LYS A 179 11.46 -27.96 11.11
CA LYS A 179 10.97 -27.91 9.72
C LYS A 179 9.65 -27.16 9.58
N GLY A 180 9.44 -26.11 10.38
CA GLY A 180 8.17 -25.39 10.46
C GLY A 180 7.71 -24.79 9.15
N LEU A 181 8.58 -24.03 8.47
CA LEU A 181 8.24 -23.38 7.20
C LEU A 181 8.14 -24.40 6.06
N ALA A 182 9.04 -25.38 6.00
CA ALA A 182 9.00 -26.45 5.01
C ALA A 182 7.68 -27.24 5.09
N LYS A 183 7.29 -27.68 6.29
CA LYS A 183 6.01 -28.39 6.51
C LYS A 183 4.81 -27.53 6.14
N LEU A 184 4.86 -26.23 6.46
CA LEU A 184 3.80 -25.28 6.14
C LEU A 184 3.64 -25.11 4.63
N PHE A 185 4.75 -24.93 3.91
CA PHE A 185 4.74 -24.80 2.45
C PHE A 185 4.30 -26.09 1.76
N ASP A 186 4.70 -27.25 2.27
CA ASP A 186 4.24 -28.54 1.76
C ASP A 186 2.73 -28.71 1.99
N ALA A 187 2.23 -28.39 3.19
CA ALA A 187 0.82 -28.52 3.54
C ALA A 187 -0.10 -27.61 2.72
N VAL A 188 0.37 -26.40 2.38
CA VAL A 188 -0.37 -25.44 1.54
C VAL A 188 -0.17 -25.71 0.04
N GLY A 189 0.88 -26.45 -0.35
CA GLY A 189 1.23 -26.69 -1.74
C GLY A 189 1.99 -25.54 -2.41
N LEU A 190 2.74 -24.77 -1.62
CA LEU A 190 3.61 -23.68 -2.08
C LEU A 190 4.99 -24.15 -2.55
N THR A 191 5.43 -25.34 -2.14
CA THR A 191 6.76 -25.89 -2.46
C THR A 191 7.06 -25.90 -3.96
N GLN A 192 6.04 -26.13 -4.80
CA GLN A 192 6.16 -26.10 -6.26
C GLN A 192 6.52 -24.74 -6.86
N TYR A 193 6.34 -23.65 -6.10
CA TYR A 193 6.66 -22.29 -6.54
C TYR A 193 8.01 -21.80 -6.01
N LEU A 194 8.64 -22.50 -5.07
CA LEU A 194 9.83 -22.00 -4.39
C LEU A 194 11.00 -21.80 -5.36
N PHE A 195 11.60 -20.61 -5.29
CA PHE A 195 12.88 -20.36 -5.92
C PHE A 195 13.98 -21.05 -5.09
N PRO A 196 14.73 -22.00 -5.67
CA PRO A 196 15.61 -22.86 -4.89
C PRO A 196 16.85 -22.11 -4.40
N LEU A 197 17.20 -22.32 -3.13
CA LEU A 197 18.38 -21.73 -2.49
C LEU A 197 19.67 -21.97 -3.28
N SER A 198 19.82 -23.14 -3.91
CA SER A 198 21.01 -23.48 -4.72
C SER A 198 21.19 -22.62 -5.96
N LYS A 199 20.11 -21.98 -6.46
CA LYS A 199 20.16 -21.04 -7.59
C LYS A 199 20.22 -19.59 -7.16
N MET A 200 20.16 -19.29 -5.86
CA MET A 200 20.23 -17.91 -5.39
C MET A 200 21.64 -17.33 -5.61
N PRO A 201 21.75 -16.12 -6.18
CA PRO A 201 23.04 -15.52 -6.45
C PRO A 201 23.84 -15.28 -5.17
N GLN A 202 25.15 -15.41 -5.31
CA GLN A 202 26.13 -15.14 -4.25
C GLN A 202 27.22 -14.23 -4.80
N HIS A 203 27.96 -13.58 -3.90
CA HIS A 203 29.10 -12.72 -4.23
C HIS A 203 28.73 -11.57 -5.18
N GLY A 204 27.60 -10.92 -4.95
CA GLY A 204 27.14 -9.78 -5.74
C GLY A 204 26.66 -10.12 -7.15
N ARG A 205 26.57 -11.41 -7.53
CA ARG A 205 26.04 -11.80 -8.83
C ARG A 205 24.56 -11.41 -8.98
N GLY A 206 24.15 -11.13 -10.21
CA GLY A 206 22.78 -10.78 -10.56
C GLY A 206 21.80 -11.94 -10.37
N TRP A 207 20.54 -11.59 -10.15
CA TRP A 207 19.42 -12.53 -10.09
C TRP A 207 18.96 -12.93 -11.51
N PRO A 208 18.38 -14.12 -11.69
CA PRO A 208 17.77 -14.49 -12.97
C PRO A 208 16.65 -13.51 -13.33
N SER A 209 16.33 -13.41 -14.63
CA SER A 209 15.20 -12.60 -15.07
C SER A 209 13.87 -13.14 -14.53
N VAL A 210 12.91 -12.24 -14.33
CA VAL A 210 11.53 -12.58 -13.97
C VAL A 210 10.93 -13.58 -14.97
N GLU A 211 11.18 -13.39 -16.26
CA GLU A 211 10.75 -14.32 -17.31
C GLU A 211 11.29 -15.73 -17.08
N HIS A 212 12.59 -15.85 -16.80
CA HIS A 212 13.20 -17.15 -16.52
C HIS A 212 12.61 -17.79 -15.25
N MET A 213 12.37 -17.00 -14.20
CA MET A 213 11.74 -17.48 -12.97
C MET A 213 10.31 -17.98 -13.22
N VAL A 214 9.51 -17.23 -13.97
CA VAL A 214 8.12 -17.57 -14.34
C VAL A 214 8.06 -18.85 -15.18
N VAL A 215 8.89 -18.94 -16.23
CA VAL A 215 8.95 -20.12 -17.13
C VAL A 215 9.28 -21.41 -16.36
N ASN A 216 10.10 -21.31 -15.30
CA ASN A 216 10.45 -22.45 -14.45
C ASN A 216 9.48 -22.66 -13.27
N ASN A 217 8.39 -21.91 -13.19
CA ASN A 217 7.46 -21.86 -12.05
C ASN A 217 8.15 -21.57 -10.70
N GLN A 218 9.27 -20.86 -10.70
CA GLN A 218 10.04 -20.47 -9.51
C GLN A 218 9.61 -19.08 -9.05
N ARG A 219 8.36 -18.97 -8.58
CA ARG A 219 7.63 -17.72 -8.38
C ARG A 219 7.43 -17.32 -6.91
N LEU A 220 8.05 -18.03 -5.98
CA LEU A 220 8.06 -17.71 -4.55
C LEU A 220 9.50 -17.65 -4.03
N VAL A 221 9.99 -16.45 -3.73
CA VAL A 221 11.31 -16.22 -3.11
C VAL A 221 11.10 -15.98 -1.62
N VAL A 222 11.79 -16.72 -0.75
CA VAL A 222 11.60 -16.61 0.71
C VAL A 222 12.91 -16.39 1.41
N PHE A 223 12.97 -15.31 2.21
CA PHE A 223 14.03 -15.01 3.15
C PHE A 223 13.51 -15.09 4.58
N THR A 224 14.38 -15.47 5.51
CA THR A 224 14.09 -15.54 6.95
C THR A 224 15.23 -14.93 7.77
N SER A 225 14.90 -14.28 8.88
CA SER A 225 15.85 -13.80 9.88
C SER A 225 16.48 -14.94 10.70
N ALA A 226 15.95 -16.16 10.65
CA ALA A 226 16.47 -17.31 11.39
C ALA A 226 17.54 -18.09 10.60
N LYS A 227 18.81 -17.95 11.02
CA LYS A 227 19.96 -18.59 10.36
C LYS A 227 19.85 -20.11 10.21
N SER A 228 19.27 -20.80 11.20
CA SER A 228 19.14 -22.26 11.23
C SER A 228 18.26 -22.81 10.10
N LYS A 229 17.32 -22.01 9.58
CA LYS A 229 16.37 -22.42 8.52
C LYS A 229 17.05 -22.66 7.18
N GLN A 230 18.19 -22.02 6.92
CA GLN A 230 18.91 -22.22 5.66
C GLN A 230 19.46 -23.63 5.54
N GLU A 231 20.06 -24.15 6.61
CA GLU A 231 20.60 -25.51 6.63
C GLU A 231 19.49 -26.56 6.84
N SER A 232 18.56 -26.29 7.75
CA SER A 232 17.57 -27.30 8.16
C SER A 232 16.35 -27.41 7.23
N GLU A 233 16.00 -26.34 6.52
CA GLU A 233 14.78 -26.23 5.70
C GLU A 233 15.07 -25.77 4.26
N GLY A 234 16.29 -25.35 3.94
CA GLY A 234 16.63 -24.80 2.63
C GLY A 234 16.06 -23.41 2.35
N ILE A 235 15.63 -22.67 3.40
CA ILE A 235 15.07 -21.32 3.28
C ILE A 235 16.16 -20.27 3.51
N ALA A 236 16.26 -19.28 2.61
CA ALA A 236 17.38 -18.36 2.59
C ALA A 236 17.50 -17.52 3.86
N TYR A 237 18.67 -17.54 4.50
CA TYR A 237 18.97 -16.61 5.59
C TYR A 237 19.18 -15.21 5.01
N GLN A 238 18.31 -14.26 5.36
CA GLN A 238 18.23 -12.92 4.76
C GLN A 238 19.60 -12.24 4.62
N TRP A 239 20.40 -12.25 5.69
CA TRP A 239 21.69 -11.57 5.78
C TRP A 239 22.78 -12.17 4.88
N ASN A 240 22.54 -13.33 4.26
CA ASN A 240 23.42 -13.87 3.22
C ASN A 240 23.21 -13.21 1.86
N PHE A 241 22.08 -12.55 1.61
CA PHE A 241 21.68 -12.14 0.25
C PHE A 241 21.43 -10.63 0.12
N MET A 242 21.06 -9.94 1.19
CA MET A 242 20.76 -8.51 1.15
C MET A 242 21.48 -7.72 2.25
N ILE A 243 21.65 -6.43 1.98
CA ILE A 243 21.88 -5.42 3.01
C ILE A 243 20.53 -4.77 3.38
N GLU A 244 20.44 -4.27 4.60
CA GLU A 244 19.25 -3.55 5.05
C GLU A 244 19.61 -2.21 5.69
N TYR A 245 18.96 -1.16 5.20
CA TYR A 245 18.94 0.15 5.80
C TYR A 245 17.98 0.14 7.00
N LYS A 246 18.44 0.63 8.16
CA LYS A 246 17.76 0.43 9.45
C LYS A 246 16.39 1.13 9.49
N TYR A 247 15.45 0.53 10.20
CA TYR A 247 14.18 1.17 10.58
C TYR A 247 14.35 2.13 11.78
N GLY A 248 13.26 2.80 12.13
CA GLY A 248 13.18 3.62 13.34
C GLY A 248 13.94 4.94 13.26
N SER A 249 14.00 5.64 14.40
CA SER A 249 14.57 6.98 14.48
C SER A 249 16.03 7.04 14.01
N GLU A 250 16.82 5.99 14.24
CA GLU A 250 18.23 5.94 13.81
C GLU A 250 18.40 5.86 12.29
N GLY A 251 17.53 5.12 11.60
CA GLY A 251 17.55 5.04 10.14
C GLY A 251 16.89 6.24 9.48
N LEU A 252 15.86 6.80 10.11
CA LEU A 252 15.06 7.89 9.55
C LEU A 252 15.64 9.30 9.80
N GLN A 253 16.78 9.42 10.49
CA GLN A 253 17.50 10.70 10.55
C GLN A 253 17.96 11.15 9.16
N ILE A 254 17.81 12.43 8.86
CA ILE A 254 18.28 13.03 7.61
C ILE A 254 19.78 12.77 7.45
N GLY A 255 20.18 12.18 6.33
CA GLY A 255 21.59 11.83 6.05
C GLY A 255 22.10 10.60 6.78
N SER A 256 21.23 9.82 7.43
CA SER A 256 21.62 8.58 8.10
C SER A 256 22.20 7.55 7.11
N SER A 257 23.14 6.75 7.59
CA SER A 257 23.71 5.61 6.87
C SER A 257 23.70 4.37 7.77
N THR A 258 22.73 4.33 8.69
CA THR A 258 22.64 3.28 9.69
C THR A 258 22.10 2.00 9.05
N LYS A 259 22.87 0.92 9.19
CA LYS A 259 22.47 -0.42 8.79
C LYS A 259 21.67 -1.12 9.89
N HIS A 260 20.84 -2.09 9.51
CA HIS A 260 20.31 -3.04 10.48
C HIS A 260 21.45 -3.83 11.17
N GLU A 261 21.24 -4.24 12.42
CA GLU A 261 22.22 -4.94 13.25
C GLU A 261 22.74 -6.20 12.57
N GLY A 262 21.82 -7.01 12.02
CA GLY A 262 22.12 -8.24 11.29
C GLY A 262 22.78 -8.03 9.92
N SER A 263 22.71 -6.82 9.35
CA SER A 263 23.23 -6.50 8.02
C SER A 263 24.75 -6.34 8.01
N LEU A 264 25.38 -6.58 6.86
CA LEU A 264 26.71 -6.05 6.56
C LEU A 264 26.65 -4.53 6.30
N LYS A 265 27.82 -3.90 6.12
CA LYS A 265 27.93 -2.48 5.72
C LYS A 265 27.08 -2.22 4.47
N LEU A 266 26.45 -1.04 4.40
CA LEU A 266 25.54 -0.70 3.29
C LEU A 266 26.26 -0.62 1.93
N ASP A 267 27.53 -0.23 1.90
CA ASP A 267 28.34 -0.22 0.68
C ASP A 267 28.84 -1.62 0.27
N ASN A 268 28.44 -2.69 0.98
CA ASN A 268 28.91 -4.04 0.69
C ASN A 268 28.28 -4.60 -0.59
N THR A 269 29.10 -4.68 -1.65
CA THR A 269 28.71 -5.17 -2.98
C THR A 269 28.71 -6.69 -3.10
N SER A 270 29.13 -7.44 -2.07
CA SER A 270 28.99 -8.91 -2.06
C SER A 270 27.53 -9.37 -1.89
N LYS A 271 26.63 -8.45 -1.48
CA LYS A 271 25.18 -8.64 -1.42
C LYS A 271 24.54 -7.92 -2.59
N SER A 272 23.85 -8.64 -3.47
CA SER A 272 23.23 -8.05 -4.67
C SER A 272 21.95 -7.30 -4.36
N LEU A 273 21.31 -7.58 -3.22
CA LEU A 273 20.02 -6.99 -2.85
C LEU A 273 20.15 -5.88 -1.82
N VAL A 274 19.33 -4.84 -1.96
CA VAL A 274 19.21 -3.70 -1.04
C VAL A 274 17.78 -3.60 -0.56
N LEU A 275 17.57 -3.71 0.76
CA LEU A 275 16.29 -3.47 1.44
C LEU A 275 16.36 -2.12 2.17
N VAL A 276 15.39 -1.24 1.90
CA VAL A 276 15.23 0.00 2.65
C VAL A 276 14.08 -0.14 3.62
N ASN A 277 14.35 -0.12 4.92
CA ASN A 277 13.31 -0.28 5.92
C ASN A 277 12.76 1.07 6.41
N TYR A 278 11.61 1.49 5.87
CA TYR A 278 10.95 2.74 6.22
C TYR A 278 9.81 2.50 7.23
N SER A 279 10.18 2.35 8.50
CA SER A 279 9.24 2.18 9.61
C SER A 279 9.56 3.17 10.74
N PRO A 280 8.78 4.26 10.90
CA PRO A 280 8.92 5.12 12.06
C PRO A 280 8.36 4.39 13.29
N LEU A 281 9.18 4.20 14.33
CA LEU A 281 8.85 3.51 15.60
C LEU A 281 7.66 4.10 16.39
N SER A 282 7.02 5.15 15.88
CA SER A 282 5.86 5.78 16.51
C SER A 282 4.59 5.00 16.15
N PHE A 283 4.26 3.99 16.96
CA PHE A 283 3.01 3.23 16.89
C PHE A 283 1.75 4.05 17.20
N THR A 284 1.88 5.34 17.53
CA THR A 284 0.82 6.16 18.12
C THR A 284 0.09 7.09 17.15
N SER A 285 0.53 7.21 15.90
CA SER A 285 -0.09 8.16 14.99
C SER A 285 -0.53 7.55 13.66
N CYS A 286 -1.82 7.71 13.36
CA CYS A 286 -2.41 7.54 12.04
C CYS A 286 -1.95 8.64 11.07
N ASP A 287 -0.73 9.15 11.22
CA ASP A 287 -0.18 10.19 10.36
C ASP A 287 0.02 9.62 8.97
N GLU A 288 -0.43 10.35 7.95
CA GLU A 288 -0.16 10.03 6.56
C GLU A 288 1.33 9.83 6.34
N MET A 289 1.68 8.90 5.45
CA MET A 289 3.08 8.66 5.13
C MET A 289 3.66 9.91 4.48
N ASN A 290 4.67 10.50 5.13
CA ASN A 290 5.39 11.64 4.55
C ASN A 290 6.22 11.16 3.36
N ILE A 291 5.69 11.36 2.15
CA ILE A 291 6.32 10.93 0.90
C ILE A 291 7.63 11.66 0.62
N GLU A 292 7.73 12.95 0.96
CA GLU A 292 8.97 13.72 0.80
C GLU A 292 10.09 13.11 1.65
N HIS A 293 9.76 12.74 2.88
CA HIS A 293 10.68 12.07 3.79
C HIS A 293 11.11 10.69 3.27
N LEU A 294 10.17 9.86 2.81
CA LEU A 294 10.48 8.57 2.19
C LEU A 294 11.38 8.72 0.96
N MET A 295 11.10 9.66 0.06
CA MET A 295 11.91 9.92 -1.13
C MET A 295 13.33 10.40 -0.75
N ASN A 296 13.45 11.21 0.30
CA ASN A 296 14.75 11.61 0.84
C ASN A 296 15.50 10.42 1.47
N THR A 297 14.81 9.53 2.19
CA THR A 297 15.39 8.29 2.72
C THR A 297 15.89 7.41 1.59
N LEU A 298 15.12 7.25 0.50
CA LEU A 298 15.54 6.48 -0.67
C LEU A 298 16.81 7.05 -1.30
N ARG A 299 16.89 8.36 -1.54
CA ARG A 299 18.10 9.02 -2.08
C ARG A 299 19.32 8.91 -1.16
N THR A 300 19.09 9.06 0.14
CA THR A 300 20.15 8.91 1.15
C THR A 300 20.67 7.47 1.17
N SER A 301 19.75 6.50 1.20
CA SER A 301 20.07 5.07 1.19
C SER A 301 20.80 4.65 -0.10
N TYR A 302 20.48 5.23 -1.25
CA TYR A 302 21.19 5.00 -2.52
C TYR A 302 22.68 5.34 -2.39
N THR A 303 22.99 6.51 -1.84
CA THR A 303 24.38 6.93 -1.62
C THR A 303 25.08 6.01 -0.62
N ALA A 304 24.41 5.68 0.49
CA ALA A 304 24.94 4.79 1.51
C ALA A 304 25.15 3.35 1.00
N ALA A 305 24.33 2.90 0.05
CA ALA A 305 24.37 1.57 -0.55
C ALA A 305 25.45 1.43 -1.65
N GLY A 306 26.33 2.43 -1.81
CA GLY A 306 27.35 2.44 -2.84
C GLY A 306 26.76 2.69 -4.23
N ASN A 307 25.83 3.65 -4.34
CA ASN A 307 25.13 4.03 -5.57
C ASN A 307 24.26 2.90 -6.14
N ARG A 308 23.56 2.18 -5.26
CA ARG A 308 22.62 1.11 -5.64
C ARG A 308 21.22 1.44 -5.13
N TRP A 309 20.26 1.46 -6.04
CA TRP A 309 18.85 1.66 -5.68
C TRP A 309 18.31 0.44 -4.93
N ALA A 310 17.30 0.70 -4.10
CA ALA A 310 16.61 -0.34 -3.36
C ALA A 310 16.02 -1.40 -4.31
N ASN A 311 16.12 -2.67 -3.94
CA ASN A 311 15.33 -3.73 -4.55
C ASN A 311 13.99 -3.89 -3.85
N PHE A 312 13.96 -3.60 -2.54
CA PHE A 312 12.80 -3.73 -1.68
C PHE A 312 12.66 -2.51 -0.78
N ILE A 313 11.41 -2.10 -0.52
CA ILE A 313 11.08 -1.03 0.40
C ILE A 313 10.11 -1.59 1.45
N ALA A 314 10.54 -1.65 2.71
CA ALA A 314 9.66 -1.94 3.83
C ALA A 314 8.87 -0.70 4.21
N ILE A 315 7.59 -0.85 4.48
CA ILE A 315 6.76 0.21 5.08
C ILE A 315 5.82 -0.40 6.11
N ASP A 316 5.64 0.26 7.25
CA ASP A 316 4.55 -0.10 8.16
C ASP A 316 3.21 0.30 7.55
N TYR A 317 2.20 -0.56 7.74
CA TYR A 317 0.86 -0.40 7.18
C TYR A 317 0.26 0.97 7.51
N LYS A 318 0.31 1.88 6.54
CA LYS A 318 -0.43 3.14 6.50
C LYS A 318 -1.29 3.13 5.25
N LYS A 319 -2.52 3.64 5.37
CA LYS A 319 -3.61 3.52 4.37
C LYS A 319 -3.11 3.62 2.92
N ARG A 320 -3.71 2.81 2.05
CA ARG A 320 -3.64 2.91 0.58
C ARG A 320 -3.81 4.37 0.15
N SER A 321 -2.85 4.91 -0.59
CA SER A 321 -2.99 6.16 -1.33
C SER A 321 -3.33 5.85 -2.79
N ASP A 322 -4.14 6.69 -3.38
CA ASP A 322 -4.67 6.75 -4.75
C ASP A 322 -3.59 6.97 -5.84
N GLY A 323 -2.44 6.29 -5.73
CA GLY A 323 -1.29 6.46 -6.63
C GLY A 323 -0.17 7.33 -6.05
N GLY A 324 -0.34 7.84 -4.84
CA GLY A 324 0.72 8.48 -4.04
C GLY A 324 1.34 7.55 -2.99
N GLY A 325 2.27 8.08 -2.22
CA GLY A 325 2.88 7.35 -1.10
C GLY A 325 3.75 6.18 -1.55
N ALA A 326 3.38 4.95 -1.13
CA ALA A 326 4.25 3.79 -1.27
C ALA A 326 4.44 3.38 -2.73
N PHE A 327 3.35 3.46 -3.50
CA PHE A 327 3.36 3.17 -4.93
C PHE A 327 4.20 4.19 -5.71
N GLN A 328 4.16 5.47 -5.31
CA GLN A 328 5.01 6.50 -5.89
C GLN A 328 6.50 6.22 -5.63
N ALA A 329 6.84 5.76 -4.41
CA ALA A 329 8.22 5.38 -4.09
C ALA A 329 8.70 4.17 -4.91
N VAL A 330 7.83 3.19 -5.14
CA VAL A 330 8.11 2.03 -6.01
C VAL A 330 8.28 2.48 -7.46
N ASP A 331 7.39 3.31 -7.99
CA ASP A 331 7.45 3.83 -9.36
C ASP A 331 8.73 4.67 -9.58
N PHE A 332 9.15 5.45 -8.58
CA PHE A 332 10.42 6.18 -8.58
C PHE A 332 11.64 5.23 -8.62
N VAL A 333 11.73 4.28 -7.69
CA VAL A 333 12.88 3.35 -7.64
C VAL A 333 12.96 2.52 -8.92
N ASN A 334 11.83 2.06 -9.45
CA ASN A 334 11.77 1.37 -10.74
C ASN A 334 12.20 2.26 -11.91
N GLY A 335 11.78 3.53 -11.93
CA GLY A 335 12.23 4.50 -12.94
C GLY A 335 13.75 4.71 -12.89
N MET A 336 14.30 4.81 -11.69
CA MET A 336 15.74 4.97 -11.49
C MET A 336 16.53 3.73 -11.90
N LEU A 337 16.03 2.53 -11.58
CA LEU A 337 16.65 1.25 -11.97
C LEU A 337 16.60 1.01 -13.49
N LEU A 338 15.49 1.34 -14.15
CA LEU A 338 15.27 0.99 -15.56
C LEU A 338 15.77 2.03 -16.55
N CYS A 339 15.66 3.31 -16.23
CA CYS A 339 15.92 4.38 -17.20
C CYS A 339 16.44 5.69 -16.58
N MET A 340 16.84 5.67 -15.30
CA MET A 340 17.29 6.87 -14.58
C MET A 340 16.29 8.04 -14.61
N CYS A 341 14.99 7.73 -14.58
CA CYS A 341 13.93 8.72 -14.48
C CYS A 341 13.26 8.69 -13.10
N ASP A 342 12.76 9.83 -12.64
CA ASP A 342 12.05 9.95 -11.36
C ASP A 342 10.70 9.20 -11.33
N ASP A 343 10.26 8.65 -12.47
CA ASP A 343 9.03 7.88 -12.57
C ASP A 343 9.16 6.84 -13.70
N VAL A 344 8.86 5.57 -13.41
CA VAL A 344 8.91 4.46 -14.37
C VAL A 344 8.03 4.68 -15.61
N ASN A 345 6.91 5.40 -15.48
CA ASN A 345 6.03 5.73 -16.59
C ASN A 345 6.71 6.66 -17.62
N SER A 346 7.74 7.39 -17.19
CA SER A 346 8.58 8.24 -18.06
C SER A 346 9.61 7.44 -18.87
N CYS A 347 9.88 6.17 -18.51
CA CYS A 347 10.84 5.32 -19.22
C CYS A 347 10.45 5.05 -20.69
N LYS A 348 9.21 5.35 -21.09
CA LYS A 348 8.74 5.26 -22.50
C LYS A 348 9.59 6.08 -23.47
N MET A 349 10.26 7.16 -23.00
CA MET A 349 11.15 7.97 -23.83
C MET A 349 12.56 7.37 -24.00
N PHE A 350 13.04 6.56 -23.05
CA PHE A 350 14.39 5.99 -23.09
C PHE A 350 14.47 4.70 -23.92
N LEU A 351 13.39 3.92 -23.95
CA LEU A 351 13.33 2.66 -24.72
C LEU A 351 13.47 2.90 -26.23
N ARG A 352 12.95 4.02 -26.77
CA ARG A 352 13.17 4.37 -28.19
C ARG A 352 14.64 4.65 -28.54
N LYS A 353 15.47 4.99 -27.55
CA LYS A 353 16.90 5.28 -27.75
C LYS A 353 17.77 4.03 -27.59
N LEU A 354 17.38 3.09 -26.72
CA LEU A 354 18.09 1.82 -26.49
C LEU A 354 17.79 0.71 -27.51
N PHE A 355 16.66 0.76 -28.23
CA PHE A 355 16.37 -0.26 -29.26
C PHE A 355 17.37 -0.27 -30.45
N ASN A 356 18.28 0.70 -30.54
CA ASN A 356 19.37 0.69 -31.51
C ASN A 356 20.70 0.11 -30.99
N GLU A 357 20.90 -0.04 -29.67
CA GLU A 357 22.15 -0.59 -29.14
C GLU A 357 21.85 -1.48 -27.92
N THR A 358 21.97 -2.78 -28.15
CA THR A 358 22.08 -3.91 -27.21
C THR A 358 22.37 -3.56 -25.75
N MET A 359 21.55 -4.01 -24.80
CA MET A 359 22.03 -4.30 -23.43
C MET A 359 21.24 -5.40 -22.69
N THR A 360 22.04 -6.29 -22.09
CA THR A 360 21.80 -7.22 -20.97
C THR A 360 21.82 -6.49 -19.62
N PHE A 361 21.13 -7.07 -18.62
CA PHE A 361 20.92 -6.60 -17.23
C PHE A 361 22.19 -6.24 -16.44
#